data_AF-A0A5C4XUA5-F1
#
_entry.id   AF-A0A5C4XUA5-F1
#
_cell.length_a   1.000
_cell.length_b   1.000
_cell.length_c   1.000
_cell.angle_alpha   90.00
_cell.angle_beta   90.00
_cell.angle_gamma   90.00
#
_symmetry.space_group_name_H-M   'P 1'
#
loop_
_entity.id
_entity.type
_entity.pdbx_description
1 polymer ?
#
loop_
_entity_poly.entity_id
_entity_poly.type
_entity_poly.pdbx_seq_one_letter_code
_entity_poly.pdbx_strand_id
1 'polypeptide(L)'
;MISMAVESCKIVSMKAEITSQQAQMNAAFRQMIAPVWTHAERDVRVAQVEGDRAAKARAQARLETLKTASEIYAAAHFRAYGDRPWPYGEVL
;
A
#
# COMPACT_ATOMS: atom_id res chain seq x y z
N MET A 1 -40.85 -7.31 15.62
CA MET A 1 -40.16 -6.09 15.12
C MET A 1 -38.86 -5.77 15.86
N ILE A 2 -38.71 -6.04 17.16
CA ILE A 2 -37.46 -5.76 17.92
C ILE A 2 -36.26 -6.61 17.42
N SER A 3 -36.48 -7.88 17.04
CA SER A 3 -35.40 -8.78 16.58
C SER A 3 -34.66 -8.28 15.33
N MET A 4 -35.39 -7.79 14.32
CA MET A 4 -34.78 -7.29 13.07
C MET A 4 -33.96 -6.01 13.30
N ALA A 5 -34.37 -5.16 14.25
CA ALA A 5 -33.65 -3.93 14.58
C ALA A 5 -32.32 -4.23 15.29
N VAL A 6 -32.30 -5.24 16.17
CA VAL A 6 -31.07 -5.69 16.84
C VAL A 6 -30.10 -6.36 15.86
N GLU A 7 -30.60 -7.17 14.92
CA GLU A 7 -29.76 -7.76 13.85
C GLU A 7 -29.18 -6.69 12.92
N SER A 8 -29.99 -5.70 12.53
CA SER A 8 -29.53 -4.58 11.69
C SER A 8 -28.44 -3.76 12.40
N CYS A 9 -28.59 -3.51 13.70
CA CYS A 9 -27.60 -2.79 14.50
C CYS A 9 -26.26 -3.55 14.59
N LYS A 10 -26.29 -4.88 14.78
CA LYS A 10 -25.08 -5.72 14.80
C LYS A 10 -24.34 -5.69 13.46
N ILE A 11 -25.04 -5.78 12.34
CA ILE A 11 -24.44 -5.73 11.00
C ILE A 11 -23.76 -4.38 10.76
N VAL A 12 -24.37 -3.28 11.19
CA VAL A 12 -23.79 -1.93 11.05
C VAL A 12 -22.52 -1.80 11.91
N SER A 13 -22.54 -2.27 13.16
CA SER A 13 -21.37 -2.24 14.05
C SER A 13 -20.21 -3.06 13.46
N MET A 14 -20.48 -4.28 13.00
CA MET A 14 -19.47 -5.15 12.40
C MET A 14 -18.86 -4.54 11.13
N LYS A 15 -19.66 -3.90 10.27
CA LYS A 15 -19.15 -3.21 9.09
C LYS A 15 -18.24 -2.04 9.47
N ALA A 16 -18.60 -1.26 10.49
CA ALA A 16 -17.79 -0.13 10.96
C ALA A 16 -16.43 -0.59 11.52
N GLU A 17 -16.40 -1.68 12.29
CA GLU A 17 -15.17 -2.28 12.81
C GLU A 17 -14.25 -2.78 11.68
N ILE A 18 -14.80 -3.45 10.67
CA ILE A 18 -14.05 -3.94 9.51
C ILE A 18 -13.41 -2.76 8.74
N THR A 19 -14.17 -1.70 8.48
CA THR A 19 -13.65 -0.49 7.82
C THR A 19 -12.54 0.17 8.63
N SER A 20 -12.66 0.23 9.97
CA SER A 20 -11.64 0.79 10.84
C SER A 20 -10.34 -0.02 10.82
N GLN A 21 -10.44 -1.35 10.85
CA GLN A 21 -9.28 -2.24 10.77
C GLN A 21 -8.56 -2.13 9.43
N GLN A 22 -9.30 -2.06 8.32
CA GLN A 22 -8.74 -1.83 6.99
C GLN A 22 -7.96 -0.51 6.89
N ALA A 23 -8.53 0.57 7.45
CA ALA A 23 -7.86 1.88 7.47
C ALA A 23 -6.55 1.84 8.29
N GLN A 24 -6.55 1.15 9.43
CA GLN A 24 -5.35 0.97 10.24
C GLN A 24 -4.28 0.15 9.51
N MET A 25 -4.67 -0.94 8.85
CA MET A 25 -3.75 -1.76 8.04
C MET A 25 -3.12 -0.94 6.91
N ASN A 26 -3.90 -0.12 6.22
CA ASN A 26 -3.41 0.74 5.15
C ASN A 26 -2.47 1.84 5.66
N ALA A 27 -2.77 2.44 6.82
CA ALA A 27 -1.89 3.40 7.45
C ALA A 27 -0.54 2.77 7.85
N ALA A 28 -0.57 1.58 8.46
CA ALA A 28 0.63 0.83 8.82
C ALA A 28 1.44 0.45 7.58
N PHE A 29 0.79 -0.06 6.53
CA PHE A 29 1.44 -0.38 5.25
C PHE A 29 2.15 0.83 4.66
N ARG A 30 1.49 1.98 4.62
CA ARG A 30 2.07 3.23 4.12
C ARG A 30 3.30 3.65 4.94
N GLN A 31 3.22 3.60 6.27
CA GLN A 31 4.35 3.95 7.14
C GLN A 31 5.55 3.03 6.92
N MET A 32 5.31 1.74 6.65
CA MET A 32 6.38 0.77 6.39
C MET A 32 7.00 0.93 4.99
N ILE A 33 6.19 1.16 3.95
CA ILE A 33 6.66 1.17 2.56
C ILE A 33 7.22 2.51 2.11
N ALA A 34 6.70 3.63 2.61
CA ALA A 34 7.15 4.96 2.17
C ALA A 34 8.68 5.18 2.33
N PRO A 35 9.32 4.81 3.47
CA PRO A 35 10.77 4.93 3.60
C PRO A 35 11.53 4.04 2.61
N VAL A 36 11.04 2.81 2.37
CA VAL A 36 11.66 1.87 1.43
C VAL A 36 11.64 2.43 0.02
N TRP A 37 10.53 3.06 -0.37
CA TRP A 37 10.39 3.73 -1.66
C TRP A 37 11.39 4.87 -1.82
N THR A 38 11.44 5.79 -0.84
CA THR A 38 12.37 6.92 -0.83
C THR A 38 13.83 6.46 -0.91
N HIS A 39 14.18 5.38 -0.21
CA HIS A 39 15.52 4.81 -0.28
C HIS A 39 15.83 4.21 -1.66
N ALA A 40 14.92 3.44 -2.24
CA ALA A 40 15.12 2.87 -3.57
C ALA A 40 15.31 3.95 -4.65
N GLU A 41 14.52 5.02 -4.61
CA GLU A 41 14.70 6.17 -5.52
C GLU A 41 16.00 6.92 -5.28
N ARG A 42 16.41 7.08 -4.02
CA ARG A 42 17.70 7.68 -3.66
C ARG A 42 18.86 6.83 -4.21
N ASP A 43 18.80 5.51 -4.08
CA ASP A 43 19.86 4.61 -4.55
C ASP A 43 20.06 4.72 -6.07
N VAL A 44 18.96 4.82 -6.83
CA VAL A 44 19.03 5.06 -8.28
C VAL A 44 19.70 6.40 -8.58
N ARG A 45 19.33 7.46 -7.85
CA ARG A 45 19.92 8.80 -8.03
C ARG A 45 21.40 8.83 -7.69
N VAL A 46 21.80 8.22 -6.57
CA VAL A 46 23.21 8.14 -6.14
C VAL A 46 24.03 7.39 -7.17
N ALA A 47 23.60 6.19 -7.59
CA ALA A 47 24.30 5.41 -8.60
C ALA A 47 24.39 6.13 -9.96
N GLN A 48 23.40 6.96 -10.29
CA GLN A 48 23.45 7.81 -11.47
C GLN A 48 24.50 8.93 -11.36
N VAL A 49 24.59 9.58 -10.19
CA VAL A 49 25.59 10.64 -9.94
C VAL A 49 27.01 10.09 -9.93
N GLU A 50 27.21 8.89 -9.37
CA GLU A 50 28.52 8.21 -9.33
C GLU A 50 28.95 7.67 -10.69
N GLY A 51 28.05 7.61 -11.69
CA GLY A 51 28.35 7.12 -13.03
C GLY A 51 28.53 5.60 -13.13
N ASP A 52 28.27 4.85 -12.06
CA ASP A 52 28.33 3.39 -12.05
C ASP A 52 27.08 2.80 -12.72
N ARG A 53 27.23 2.40 -13.99
CA ARG A 53 26.16 1.77 -14.77
C ARG A 53 25.65 0.47 -14.16
N ALA A 54 26.52 -0.34 -13.56
CA ALA A 54 26.13 -1.62 -12.99
C ALA A 54 25.35 -1.42 -11.70
N ALA A 55 25.80 -0.52 -10.83
CA ALA A 55 25.07 -0.13 -9.63
C ALA A 55 23.70 0.50 -9.99
N LYS A 56 23.66 1.37 -11.00
CA LYS A 56 22.41 1.99 -11.47
C LYS A 56 21.41 0.94 -11.96
N ALA A 57 21.84 -0.01 -12.79
CA ALA A 57 20.96 -1.07 -13.27
C ALA A 57 20.40 -1.93 -12.13
N ARG A 58 21.22 -2.26 -11.13
CA ARG A 58 20.78 -3.01 -9.94
C ARG A 58 19.79 -2.21 -9.10
N ALA A 59 20.07 -0.92 -8.85
CA ALA A 59 19.16 -0.05 -8.11
C ALA A 59 17.82 0.11 -8.84
N GLN A 60 17.85 0.26 -10.17
CA GLN A 60 16.64 0.34 -10.99
C GLN A 60 15.82 -0.96 -10.89
N ALA A 61 16.46 -2.12 -11.02
CA ALA A 61 15.77 -3.41 -10.91
C ALA A 61 15.08 -3.59 -9.55
N ARG A 62 15.71 -3.11 -8.46
CA ARG A 62 15.10 -3.13 -7.11
C ARG A 62 13.89 -2.21 -7.03
N LEU A 63 13.99 -0.99 -7.56
CA LEU A 63 12.87 -0.04 -7.61
C LEU A 63 11.70 -0.58 -8.42
N GLU A 64 11.96 -1.19 -9.58
CA GLU A 64 10.90 -1.82 -10.39
C GLU A 64 10.27 -3.02 -9.67
N THR A 65 11.05 -3.83 -8.97
CA THR A 65 10.52 -4.94 -8.15
C THR A 65 9.59 -4.42 -7.05
N LEU A 66 9.96 -3.32 -6.38
CA LEU A 66 9.14 -2.69 -5.35
C LEU A 66 7.82 -2.15 -5.92
N LYS A 67 7.86 -1.51 -7.10
CA LYS A 67 6.67 -1.06 -7.84
C LYS A 67 5.73 -2.23 -8.11
N THR A 68 6.22 -3.29 -8.73
CA THR A 68 5.41 -4.48 -9.06
C THR A 68 4.83 -5.13 -7.82
N ALA A 69 5.60 -5.27 -6.74
CA ALA A 69 5.11 -5.83 -5.47
C ALA A 69 3.98 -4.97 -4.88
N SER A 70 4.11 -3.66 -4.94
CA SER A 70 3.11 -2.70 -4.45
C SER A 70 1.82 -2.77 -5.28
N GLU A 71 1.93 -2.95 -6.59
CA GLU A 71 0.78 -3.14 -7.49
C GLU A 71 0.05 -4.45 -7.22
N ILE A 72 0.78 -5.55 -6.99
CA ILE A 72 0.19 -6.85 -6.64
C ILE A 72 -0.57 -6.75 -5.31
N TYR A 73 0.05 -6.13 -4.29
CA TYR A 73 -0.61 -5.89 -3.01
C TYR A 73 -1.88 -5.04 -3.19
N ALA A 74 -1.80 -3.96 -3.95
CA ALA A 74 -2.95 -3.09 -4.20
C ALA A 74 -4.09 -3.82 -4.91
N ALA A 75 -3.79 -4.67 -5.90
CA ALA A 75 -4.78 -5.48 -6.59
C ALA A 75 -5.43 -6.52 -5.67
N ALA A 76 -4.64 -7.20 -4.84
CA ALA A 76 -5.13 -8.17 -3.87
C ALA A 76 -6.02 -7.50 -2.80
N HIS A 77 -5.60 -6.34 -2.29
CA HIS A 77 -6.37 -5.56 -1.32
C HIS A 77 -7.68 -5.06 -1.92
N PHE A 78 -7.67 -4.56 -3.15
CA PHE A 78 -8.88 -4.15 -3.86
C PHE A 78 -9.85 -5.32 -4.05
N ARG A 79 -9.34 -6.50 -4.44
CA ARG A 79 -10.14 -7.72 -4.57
C ARG A 79 -10.77 -8.15 -3.24
N ALA A 80 -10.06 -8.02 -2.13
CA ALA A 80 -10.51 -8.47 -0.82
C ALA A 80 -11.46 -7.48 -0.13
N TYR A 81 -11.25 -6.18 -0.31
CA TYR A 81 -11.87 -5.14 0.52
C TYR A 81 -12.64 -4.08 -0.28
N GLY A 82 -12.58 -4.12 -1.62
CA GLY A 82 -13.26 -3.15 -2.48
C GLY A 82 -12.63 -1.76 -2.51
N ASP A 83 -11.54 -1.56 -1.76
CA ASP A 83 -10.78 -0.31 -1.70
C ASP A 83 -9.32 -0.54 -2.11
N ARG A 84 -8.75 0.42 -2.85
CA ARG A 84 -7.36 0.36 -3.29
C ARG A 84 -6.49 1.06 -2.26
N PRO A 85 -5.55 0.35 -1.61
CA PRO A 85 -4.70 0.92 -0.60
C PRO A 85 -3.71 1.91 -1.23
N TRP A 86 -2.99 2.65 -0.39
CA TRP A 86 -1.89 3.52 -0.84
C TRP A 86 -0.96 2.77 -1.82
N PRO A 87 -0.52 3.41 -2.93
CA PRO A 87 -0.82 4.78 -3.35
C PRO A 87 -2.06 4.82 -4.25
N TYR A 88 -3.16 5.40 -3.75
CA TYR A 88 -4.30 5.80 -4.57
C TYR A 88 -4.56 7.29 -4.32
N GLY A 89 -4.43 8.11 -5.37
CA GLY A 89 -4.68 9.56 -5.33
C GLY A 89 -3.52 10.45 -4.87
N GLU A 90 -2.46 9.90 -4.28
CA GLU A 90 -1.20 10.63 -4.08
C GLU A 90 -0.33 10.46 -5.31
N VAL A 91 -0.24 11.54 -6.10
CA VAL A 91 0.78 11.67 -7.15
C VAL A 91 2.13 11.65 -6.43
N LEU A 92 2.97 10.65 -6.76
CA LEU A 92 4.39 10.64 -6.39
C LEU A 92 5.11 11.82 -7.04
#